data_AF-A0A401P0N4-F1
#
_entry.id   AF-A0A401P0N4-F1
#
_cell.length_a   1.000
_cell.length_b   1.000
_cell.length_c   1.000
_cell.angle_alpha   90.00
_cell.angle_beta   90.00
_cell.angle_gamma   90.00
#
_symmetry.space_group_name_H-M   'P 1'
#
loop_
_entity.id
_entity.type
_entity.pdbx_description
1 polymer ?
#
loop_
_entity_poly.entity_id
_entity_poly.type
_entity_poly.pdbx_seq_one_letter_code
_entity_poly.pdbx_strand_id
1 'polypeptide(L)'
;IYYIMSLRDFGTQGQEVKPKFMSRAKQWTEEIENLYRFQQAGYRDEIEYKQVKQVDGVDRWPDTGYVKKLQRRDNTFYYYSRKRECEEKEVQKVKVYAY
;
A
#
# COMPACT_ATOMS: atom_id res chain seq x y z
N ILE A 1 -32.05 4.36 -33.75
CA ILE A 1 -31.11 3.21 -33.87
C ILE A 1 -29.78 3.82 -34.28
N TYR A 2 -28.70 3.95 -33.51
CA TYR A 2 -28.23 3.32 -32.28
C TYR A 2 -27.58 4.38 -31.37
N TYR A 3 -27.83 4.27 -30.06
CA TYR A 3 -27.19 5.06 -29.01
C TYR A 3 -25.76 4.55 -28.81
N ILE A 4 -24.78 5.41 -29.02
CA ILE A 4 -23.36 5.15 -28.76
C ILE A 4 -23.09 5.62 -27.32
N MET A 5 -22.97 4.72 -26.34
CA MET A 5 -22.21 4.99 -25.11
C MET A 5 -21.65 3.69 -24.52
N SER A 6 -20.32 3.62 -24.56
CA SER A 6 -19.42 3.14 -23.50
C SER A 6 -19.59 1.70 -22.98
N LEU A 7 -18.82 0.79 -23.58
CA LEU A 7 -18.39 -0.46 -22.95
C LEU A 7 -17.30 -0.20 -21.88
N ARG A 8 -17.62 0.57 -20.83
CA ARG A 8 -16.70 0.79 -19.69
C ARG A 8 -17.44 0.89 -18.36
N ASP A 9 -18.38 0.00 -18.11
CA ASP A 9 -18.96 -0.17 -16.76
C ASP A 9 -19.18 -1.65 -16.45
N PHE A 10 -18.08 -2.39 -16.43
CA PHE A 10 -17.95 -3.54 -15.53
C PHE A 10 -16.67 -3.33 -14.72
N GLY A 11 -16.70 -2.30 -13.89
CA GLY A 11 -15.80 -2.21 -12.75
C GLY A 11 -16.06 -3.45 -11.90
N THR A 12 -15.14 -4.41 -11.97
CA THR A 12 -15.07 -5.50 -11.02
C THR A 12 -15.09 -4.84 -9.65
N GLN A 13 -16.19 -4.98 -8.90
CA GLN A 13 -16.22 -4.56 -7.52
C GLN A 13 -15.29 -5.52 -6.77
N GLY A 14 -13.99 -5.20 -6.81
CA GLY A 14 -12.99 -5.85 -5.99
C GLY A 14 -13.48 -5.70 -4.57
N GLN A 15 -13.93 -6.83 -4.01
CA GLN A 15 -14.48 -6.91 -2.68
C GLN A 15 -13.54 -6.17 -1.75
N GLU A 16 -14.00 -5.07 -1.17
CA GLU A 16 -13.17 -4.22 -0.31
C GLU A 16 -12.81 -5.07 0.91
N VAL A 17 -11.63 -5.69 0.88
CA VAL A 17 -11.17 -6.57 1.95
C VAL A 17 -10.95 -5.64 3.14
N LYS A 18 -11.83 -5.72 4.13
CA LYS A 18 -11.72 -4.95 5.36
C LYS A 18 -11.00 -5.80 6.41
N PRO A 19 -10.02 -5.23 7.12
CA PRO A 19 -9.31 -5.98 8.14
C PRO A 19 -10.25 -6.27 9.31
N LYS A 20 -10.18 -7.49 9.83
CA LYS A 20 -10.92 -7.92 11.02
C LYS A 20 -10.31 -7.35 12.30
N PHE A 21 -8.97 -7.27 12.35
CA PHE A 21 -8.23 -6.81 13.52
C PHE A 21 -7.13 -5.83 13.14
N MET A 22 -6.80 -4.96 14.09
CA MET A 22 -5.65 -4.06 14.01
C MET A 22 -4.83 -4.20 15.28
N SER A 23 -3.53 -4.42 15.11
CA SER A 23 -2.55 -4.43 16.19
C SER A 23 -1.41 -3.45 15.87
N ARG A 24 -0.53 -3.19 16.83
CA ARG A 24 0.66 -2.36 16.61
C ARG A 24 1.89 -3.24 16.52
N ALA A 25 2.82 -2.87 15.64
CA ALA A 25 4.08 -3.58 15.55
C ALA A 25 4.87 -3.45 16.86
N LYS A 26 5.46 -4.56 17.29
CA LYS A 26 6.28 -4.63 18.53
C LYS A 26 7.77 -4.55 18.24
N GLN A 27 8.19 -5.11 17.11
CA GLN A 27 9.57 -5.20 16.66
C GLN A 27 9.65 -4.80 15.19
N TRP A 28 10.82 -4.32 14.79
CA TRP A 28 11.06 -4.03 13.38
C TRP A 28 11.29 -5.32 12.61
N THR A 29 10.60 -5.47 11.48
CA THR A 29 10.84 -6.50 10.48
C THR A 29 10.71 -5.87 9.09
N GLU A 30 11.14 -6.59 8.05
CA GLU A 30 11.00 -6.14 6.66
C GLU A 30 9.53 -5.90 6.25
N GLU A 31 8.61 -6.69 6.81
CA GLU A 31 7.18 -6.49 6.62
C GLU A 31 6.70 -5.18 7.26
N ILE A 32 7.16 -4.89 8.48
CA ILE A 32 6.83 -3.64 9.19
C ILE A 32 7.41 -2.42 8.47
N GLU A 33 8.62 -2.53 7.91
CA GLU A 33 9.22 -1.48 7.07
C GLU A 33 8.33 -1.17 5.85
N ASN A 34 7.84 -2.20 5.16
CA ASN A 34 6.95 -2.01 4.02
C ASN A 34 5.60 -1.43 4.46
N LEU A 35 5.01 -1.93 5.54
CA LEU A 35 3.76 -1.38 6.11
C LEU A 35 3.91 0.09 6.51
N TYR A 36 5.04 0.46 7.11
CA TYR A 36 5.38 1.85 7.43
C TYR A 36 5.34 2.73 6.18
N ARG A 37 5.98 2.29 5.08
CA ARG A 37 6.00 3.01 3.80
C ARG A 37 4.61 3.15 3.19
N PHE A 38 3.78 2.11 3.24
CA PHE A 38 2.38 2.20 2.78
C PHE A 38 1.58 3.22 3.60
N GLN A 39 1.72 3.17 4.93
CA GLN A 39 1.00 4.06 5.85
C GLN A 39 1.44 5.51 5.71
N GLN A 40 2.73 5.76 5.52
CA GLN A 40 3.25 7.09 5.24
C GLN A 40 2.68 7.68 3.95
N ALA A 41 2.45 6.85 2.93
CA ALA A 41 1.80 7.25 1.67
C ALA A 41 0.26 7.41 1.77
N GLY A 42 -0.35 7.01 2.91
CA GLY A 42 -1.80 7.11 3.13
C GLY A 42 -2.59 5.87 2.76
N TYR A 43 -1.94 4.70 2.77
CA TYR A 43 -2.53 3.37 2.54
C TYR A 43 -2.31 2.48 3.76
N ARG A 44 -3.25 1.59 4.07
CA ARG A 44 -3.10 0.64 5.19
C ARG A 44 -2.00 -0.38 4.90
N ASP A 45 -1.99 -0.89 3.68
CA ASP A 45 -1.09 -1.94 3.20
C ASP A 45 -1.05 -1.97 1.66
N GLU A 46 -0.36 -2.98 1.13
CA GLU A 46 -0.25 -3.25 -0.30
C GLU A 46 -1.59 -3.56 -0.97
N ILE A 47 -2.53 -4.21 -0.28
CA ILE A 47 -3.83 -4.59 -0.84
C ILE A 47 -4.63 -3.33 -1.15
N GLU A 48 -4.71 -2.39 -0.20
CA GLU A 48 -5.39 -1.12 -0.41
C GLU A 48 -4.70 -0.30 -1.51
N TYR A 49 -3.37 -0.28 -1.55
CA TYR A 49 -2.65 0.42 -2.60
C TYR A 49 -2.99 -0.11 -4.00
N LYS A 50 -2.94 -1.44 -4.17
CA LYS A 50 -3.29 -2.10 -5.44
C LYS A 50 -4.74 -1.85 -5.84
N GLN A 51 -5.66 -1.88 -4.88
CA GLN A 51 -7.08 -1.61 -5.12
C GLN A 51 -7.32 -0.14 -5.53
N VAL A 52 -6.74 0.82 -4.81
CA VAL A 52 -6.96 2.26 -5.05
C VAL A 52 -6.31 2.71 -6.36
N LYS A 53 -5.10 2.23 -6.65
CA LYS A 53 -4.37 2.61 -7.86
C LYS A 53 -4.63 1.71 -9.06
N GLN A 54 -5.39 0.62 -8.87
CA GLN A 54 -5.67 -0.39 -9.90
C GLN A 54 -4.38 -0.89 -10.56
N VAL A 55 -3.39 -1.22 -9.73
CA VAL A 55 -2.08 -1.72 -10.16
C VAL A 55 -1.89 -3.16 -9.68
N ASP A 56 -1.29 -4.00 -10.51
CA ASP A 56 -1.00 -5.40 -10.17
C ASP A 56 0.20 -5.54 -9.22
N GLY A 57 1.13 -4.58 -9.26
CA GLY A 57 2.41 -4.63 -8.56
C GLY A 57 2.84 -3.31 -7.96
N VAL A 58 3.82 -3.38 -7.06
CA VAL A 58 4.47 -2.24 -6.42
C VAL A 58 5.94 -2.25 -6.79
N ASP A 59 6.50 -1.08 -7.13
CA ASP A 59 7.93 -0.93 -7.38
C ASP A 59 8.72 -1.23 -6.11
N ARG A 60 9.62 -2.21 -6.19
CA ARG A 60 10.48 -2.64 -5.08
C ARG A 60 11.95 -2.58 -5.47
N TRP A 61 12.82 -2.43 -4.47
CA TRP A 61 14.26 -2.58 -4.66
C TRP A 61 14.60 -4.07 -4.85
N PRO A 62 15.44 -4.44 -5.84
CA PRO A 62 15.76 -5.84 -6.12
C PRO A 62 16.59 -6.50 -5.01
N ASP A 63 17.41 -5.72 -4.30
CA ASP A 63 18.31 -6.27 -3.26
C ASP A 63 17.58 -6.59 -1.95
N THR A 64 16.66 -5.71 -1.53
CA THR A 64 16.01 -5.77 -0.20
C THR A 64 14.53 -6.09 -0.26
N GLY A 65 13.90 -6.02 -1.44
CA GLY A 65 12.45 -6.19 -1.59
C GLY A 65 11.62 -5.03 -1.00
N TYR A 66 12.25 -3.96 -0.52
CA TYR A 66 11.55 -2.81 0.06
C TYR A 66 10.86 -1.97 -1.01
N VAL A 67 9.71 -1.40 -0.65
CA VAL A 67 8.97 -0.48 -1.53
C VAL A 67 9.85 0.70 -1.91
N LYS A 68 10.10 0.87 -3.22
CA LYS A 68 10.95 1.93 -3.76
C LYS A 68 10.20 3.24 -3.94
N LYS A 69 8.95 3.15 -4.40
CA LYS A 69 8.14 4.31 -4.78
C LYS A 69 6.66 4.00 -4.57
N LEU A 70 5.92 4.96 -4.03
CA LEU A 70 4.46 4.91 -3.95
C LEU A 70 3.86 6.21 -4.46
N GLN A 71 2.76 6.11 -5.20
CA GLN A 71 1.94 7.26 -5.53
C GLN A 71 0.92 7.50 -4.42
N ARG A 72 0.83 8.72 -3.91
CA ARG A 72 -0.15 9.12 -2.89
C ARG A 72 -1.53 9.35 -3.53
N ARG A 73 -2.52 9.61 -2.67
CA ARG A 73 -3.90 9.94 -3.08
C ARG A 73 -4.00 11.27 -3.83
N ASP A 74 -3.11 12.22 -3.54
CA ASP A 74 -3.00 13.53 -4.22
C ASP A 74 -2.21 13.45 -5.54
N ASN A 75 -1.90 12.24 -6.02
CA ASN A 75 -1.08 11.94 -7.20
C ASN A 75 0.38 12.36 -7.14
N THR A 76 0.87 12.85 -5.99
CA THR A 76 2.31 13.05 -5.76
C THR A 76 3.01 11.71 -5.46
N PHE A 77 4.33 11.66 -5.61
CA PHE A 77 5.10 10.43 -5.42
C PHE A 77 6.01 10.54 -4.19
N TYR A 78 5.97 9.51 -3.34
CA TYR A 78 7.02 9.26 -2.36
C TYR A 78 8.06 8.30 -2.92
N TYR A 79 9.33 8.62 -2.66
CA TYR A 79 10.47 7.78 -2.95
C TYR A 79 11.10 7.38 -1.62
N TYR A 80 11.42 6.10 -1.48
CA TYR A 80 12.00 5.55 -0.27
C TYR A 80 13.39 4.99 -0.55
N SER A 81 14.27 5.12 0.43
CA SER A 81 15.61 4.57 0.37
C SER A 81 15.59 3.04 0.26
N ARG A 82 16.65 2.51 -0.35
CA ARG A 82 16.96 1.07 -0.35
C ARG A 82 17.30 0.54 1.04
N LYS A 83 17.70 1.42 1.96
CA LYS A 83 18.01 1.09 3.36
C LYS A 83 16.76 1.23 4.23
N ARG A 84 16.83 0.68 5.44
CA ARG A 84 15.83 0.84 6.50
C ARG A 84 15.62 2.32 6.82
N GLU A 85 14.37 2.76 6.84
CA GLU A 85 13.95 4.10 7.28
C GLU A 85 13.10 4.07 8.55
N CYS A 86 12.47 2.93 8.88
CA CYS A 86 11.67 2.81 10.09
C CYS A 86 12.58 2.70 11.34
N GLU A 87 12.78 3.81 12.02
CA GLU A 87 13.40 3.85 13.34
C GLU A 87 12.55 3.10 14.38
N GLU A 88 13.20 2.60 15.43
CA GLU A 88 12.54 1.82 16.49
C GLU A 88 11.39 2.57 17.19
N LYS A 89 11.52 3.90 17.31
CA LYS A 89 10.46 4.79 17.83
C LYS A 89 9.22 4.85 16.93
N GLU A 90 9.38 4.63 15.62
CA GLU A 90 8.30 4.66 14.64
C GLU A 90 7.62 3.29 14.50
N VAL A 91 8.33 2.19 14.81
CA VAL A 91 7.79 0.82 14.76
C VAL A 91 6.47 0.72 15.51
N GLN A 92 6.40 1.22 16.75
CA GLN A 92 5.19 1.14 17.58
C GLN A 92 4.01 1.97 17.05
N LYS A 93 4.26 2.87 16.08
CA LYS A 93 3.22 3.64 15.39
C LYS A 93 2.64 2.89 14.18
N VAL A 94 3.38 1.92 13.63
CA VAL A 94 2.93 1.12 12.49
C VAL A 94 1.76 0.23 12.91
N LYS A 95 0.67 0.34 12.16
CA LYS A 95 -0.52 -0.50 12.32
C LYS A 95 -0.35 -1.78 11.51
N VAL A 96 -0.60 -2.92 12.11
CA VAL A 96 -0.59 -4.22 11.45
C VAL A 96 -2.04 -4.70 11.36
N TYR A 97 -2.51 -4.86 10.13
CA TYR A 97 -3.89 -5.26 9.83
C TYR A 97 -3.96 -6.75 9.54
N ALA A 98 -4.92 -7.43 10.14
CA ALA A 98 -5.21 -8.84 9.88
C ALA A 98 -6.59 -8.98 9.24
N TYR A 99 -6.69 -9.80 8.19
CA TYR A 99 -7.87 -9.98 7.35
C TYR A 99 -8.55 -11.32 7.59
#